data_AF-A0A958KRN2-F1
#
_entry.id   AF-A0A958KRN2-F1
#
_cell.length_a   1.000
_cell.length_b   1.000
_cell.length_c   1.000
_cell.angle_alpha   90.00
_cell.angle_beta   90.00
_cell.angle_gamma   90.00
#
_symmetry.space_group_name_H-M   'P 1'
#
loop_
_entity.id
_entity.type
_entity.pdbx_description
1 polymer ?
#
loop_
_entity_poly.entity_id
_entity_poly.type
_entity_poly.pdbx_seq_one_letter_code
_entity_poly.pdbx_strand_id
1 'polypeptide(L)'
;MVKKLMISFLLVMAYQNAFAISLVYKFNVDSSGPDLYACNAGIRHVESTYCYIRDNPQQTCEPALSCGPGQNCNISNCVCITGQGSNRVDQVIAKYTKWTDHGYSSAGPLLTKQLIANGNWQQLFTDIDAWNWELSSDDIPNSSSRNLVFNLTSELYNAEYFVDICYRGPRIDLSGSSGGQYAFSAATYGDDSFGELFPDGTLARYLELARLSTKAQVQCYSTPGNFNSPMGSWGPFLMNGQTINFTSAFVLATLPQIPKFCKIRFYYSETSNKPRANTTQRARMCTDTSIDEPSTDAQNLQL
;
A
#
# COMPACT_ATOMS: atom_id res chain seq x y z
N MET A 1 -100.75 -5.02 45.62
CA MET A 1 -99.96 -4.38 44.54
C MET A 1 -98.59 -4.05 45.13
N VAL A 2 -97.59 -4.92 45.08
CA VAL A 2 -96.77 -5.41 43.93
C VAL A 2 -95.84 -4.32 43.35
N LYS A 3 -94.57 -4.45 43.77
CA LYS A 3 -93.30 -4.41 43.00
C LYS A 3 -93.00 -3.23 42.07
N LYS A 4 -91.82 -2.63 42.32
CA LYS A 4 -90.67 -2.33 41.44
C LYS A 4 -89.76 -1.42 42.30
N LEU A 5 -88.60 -1.79 42.87
CA LEU A 5 -87.42 -2.54 42.47
C LEU A 5 -86.75 -2.03 41.18
N MET A 6 -85.79 -1.12 41.40
CA MET A 6 -84.63 -0.73 40.59
C MET A 6 -83.71 0.01 41.59
N ILE A 7 -82.76 -0.63 42.28
CA ILE A 7 -81.43 -1.08 41.80
C ILE A 7 -80.88 -0.14 40.71
N SER A 8 -80.06 0.82 41.12
CA SER A 8 -78.94 1.32 40.31
C SER A 8 -77.93 1.97 41.26
N PHE A 9 -77.01 1.15 41.77
CA PHE A 9 -75.59 1.19 41.40
C PHE A 9 -74.86 2.43 41.95
N LEU A 10 -74.49 2.32 43.22
CA LEU A 10 -73.36 3.02 43.81
C LEU A 10 -72.10 2.49 43.11
N LEU A 11 -71.77 3.04 41.93
CA LEU A 11 -70.52 2.71 41.23
C LEU A 11 -69.41 3.58 41.82
N VAL A 12 -68.73 2.94 42.76
CA VAL A 12 -67.49 3.35 43.40
C VAL A 12 -66.48 3.82 42.36
N MET A 13 -65.76 4.86 42.74
CA MET A 13 -64.61 5.44 42.08
C MET A 13 -63.74 4.44 41.30
N ALA A 14 -63.58 4.70 40.01
CA ALA A 14 -62.34 4.45 39.33
C ALA A 14 -61.98 5.73 38.56
N TYR A 15 -61.41 6.71 39.27
CA TYR A 15 -60.43 7.59 38.66
C TYR A 15 -59.29 6.69 38.19
N GLN A 16 -59.43 6.12 36.99
CA GLN A 16 -58.28 5.60 36.27
C GLN A 16 -57.51 6.83 35.81
N ASN A 17 -56.67 7.38 36.70
CA ASN A 17 -55.47 8.05 36.23
C ASN A 17 -54.67 6.94 35.54
N ALA A 18 -54.99 6.70 34.27
CA ALA A 18 -54.08 6.02 33.37
C ALA A 18 -52.88 6.95 33.26
N PHE A 19 -51.96 6.84 34.20
CA PHE A 19 -50.62 7.38 34.06
C PHE A 19 -50.00 6.61 32.91
N ALA A 20 -50.23 7.09 31.68
CA ALA A 20 -49.50 6.66 30.52
C ALA A 20 -48.06 7.14 30.73
N ILE A 21 -47.25 6.29 31.36
CA ILE A 21 -45.81 6.49 31.47
C ILE A 21 -45.27 6.23 30.06
N SER A 22 -45.08 7.32 29.32
CA SER A 22 -44.50 7.29 27.99
C SER A 22 -42.99 7.43 28.11
N LEU A 23 -42.28 6.37 27.69
CA LEU A 23 -40.83 6.36 27.61
C LEU A 23 -40.45 6.52 26.14
N VAL A 24 -40.08 7.74 25.74
CA VAL A 24 -39.57 8.01 24.40
C VAL A 24 -38.05 8.02 24.48
N TYR A 25 -37.42 6.96 23.99
CA TYR A 25 -35.98 6.94 23.75
C TYR A 25 -35.68 7.36 22.32
N LYS A 26 -34.74 8.30 22.19
CA LYS A 26 -34.05 8.59 20.94
C LYS A 26 -32.64 8.05 21.09
N PHE A 27 -32.22 7.22 20.16
CA PHE A 27 -30.85 6.78 20.05
C PHE A 27 -30.35 7.09 18.64
N ASN A 28 -29.08 7.45 18.55
CA ASN A 28 -28.38 7.62 17.30
C ASN A 28 -27.62 6.32 17.02
N VAL A 29 -27.66 5.85 15.78
CA VAL A 29 -26.84 4.74 15.31
C VAL A 29 -25.81 5.34 14.37
N ASP A 30 -24.59 5.49 14.86
CA ASP A 30 -23.46 5.91 14.03
C ASP A 30 -22.77 4.65 13.49
N SER A 31 -22.54 4.59 12.19
CA SER A 31 -21.81 3.50 11.52
C SER A 31 -20.74 4.10 10.62
N SER A 32 -19.48 3.78 10.89
CA SER A 32 -18.35 4.17 10.04
C SER A 32 -17.44 2.96 9.87
N GLY A 33 -17.36 2.43 8.65
CA GLY A 33 -16.37 1.42 8.32
C GLY A 33 -14.96 2.01 8.26
N PRO A 34 -13.93 1.17 8.37
CA PRO A 34 -12.57 1.57 8.04
C PRO A 34 -12.38 1.74 6.52
N ASP A 35 -11.34 2.48 6.14
CA ASP A 35 -10.99 2.74 4.75
C ASP A 35 -9.53 2.35 4.43
N LEU A 36 -9.30 1.81 3.24
CA LEU A 36 -7.98 1.47 2.70
C LEU A 36 -7.74 2.18 1.37
N TYR A 37 -6.61 2.84 1.22
CA TYR A 37 -6.27 3.57 0.00
C TYR A 37 -4.75 3.71 -0.16
N ALA A 38 -4.28 3.80 -1.41
CA ALA A 38 -2.89 4.15 -1.67
C ALA A 38 -2.67 5.62 -1.32
N CYS A 39 -1.68 5.94 -0.50
CA CYS A 39 -1.54 7.29 0.09
C CYS A 39 -0.17 7.93 -0.12
N ASN A 40 0.84 7.14 -0.45
CA ASN A 40 2.18 7.65 -0.74
C ASN A 40 2.90 6.71 -1.68
N ALA A 41 3.93 7.24 -2.33
CA ALA A 41 4.88 6.46 -3.08
C ALA A 41 6.23 7.18 -3.04
N GLY A 42 7.30 6.40 -3.22
CA GLY A 42 8.63 6.96 -3.29
C GLY A 42 9.55 6.15 -4.17
N ILE A 43 10.65 6.79 -4.54
CA ILE A 43 11.68 6.23 -5.41
C ILE A 43 13.05 6.69 -4.95
N ARG A 44 14.05 5.82 -5.08
CA ARG A 44 15.47 6.17 -5.03
C ARG A 44 16.23 5.33 -6.03
N HIS A 45 17.44 5.78 -6.33
CA HIS A 45 18.36 5.09 -7.21
C HIS A 45 19.61 4.74 -6.40
N VAL A 46 19.93 3.46 -6.29
CA VAL A 46 21.12 3.03 -5.56
C VAL A 46 22.31 3.12 -6.49
N GLU A 47 23.20 4.08 -6.27
CA GLU A 47 24.39 4.24 -7.11
C GLU A 47 25.17 2.93 -7.19
N SER A 48 25.45 2.51 -8.41
CA SER A 48 26.31 1.37 -8.70
C SER A 48 27.21 1.72 -9.88
N THR A 49 28.39 1.10 -9.90
CA THR A 49 29.27 1.16 -11.06
C THR A 49 29.26 -0.19 -11.74
N TYR A 50 29.13 -0.18 -13.06
CA TYR A 50 29.18 -1.41 -13.86
C TYR A 50 29.88 -1.13 -15.17
N CYS A 51 30.97 -1.85 -15.44
CA CYS A 51 31.66 -1.77 -16.72
C CYS A 51 31.40 -3.01 -17.57
N TYR A 52 31.07 -2.79 -18.85
CA TYR A 52 30.79 -3.85 -19.82
C TYR A 52 31.47 -3.62 -21.16
N ILE A 53 31.62 -4.69 -21.94
CA ILE A 53 32.14 -4.63 -23.31
C ILE A 53 31.04 -4.11 -24.23
N ARG A 54 31.26 -2.99 -24.93
CA ARG A 54 30.26 -2.32 -25.78
C ARG A 54 29.58 -3.27 -26.78
N ASP A 55 30.33 -4.18 -27.39
CA ASP A 55 29.83 -5.14 -28.38
C ASP A 55 29.12 -6.35 -27.75
N ASN A 56 29.30 -6.56 -26.44
CA ASN A 56 28.63 -7.60 -25.67
C ASN A 56 28.33 -7.12 -24.24
N PRO A 57 27.22 -6.37 -24.03
CA PRO A 57 26.90 -5.77 -22.74
C PRO A 57 26.68 -6.76 -21.59
N GLN A 58 26.53 -8.04 -21.90
CA GLN A 58 26.40 -9.10 -20.91
C GLN A 58 27.76 -9.52 -20.30
N GLN A 59 28.89 -9.09 -20.87
CA GLN A 59 30.23 -9.36 -20.34
C GLN A 59 30.79 -8.14 -19.60
N THR A 60 31.22 -8.36 -18.35
CA THR A 60 31.86 -7.34 -17.51
C THR A 60 33.32 -7.10 -17.88
N CYS A 61 33.83 -5.88 -17.63
CA CYS A 61 35.23 -5.53 -17.84
C CYS A 61 35.91 -4.79 -16.66
N GLU A 62 35.31 -4.77 -15.46
CA GLU A 62 35.92 -4.22 -14.22
C GLU A 62 37.11 -5.07 -13.69
N PRO A 63 38.07 -4.47 -12.95
CA PRO A 63 39.49 -4.70 -13.19
C PRO A 63 40.00 -6.00 -12.54
N ALA A 64 39.90 -7.11 -13.27
CA ALA A 64 40.79 -8.28 -13.13
C ALA A 64 40.63 -9.26 -14.30
N LEU A 65 40.84 -8.82 -15.54
CA LEU A 65 41.53 -9.72 -16.45
C LEU A 65 43.01 -9.46 -16.24
N SER A 66 43.63 -10.25 -15.35
CA SER A 66 45.08 -10.43 -15.36
C SER A 66 45.42 -11.03 -16.72
N CYS A 67 45.62 -10.17 -17.71
CA CYS A 67 45.96 -10.57 -19.06
C CYS A 67 47.24 -11.39 -19.00
N GLY A 68 47.14 -12.67 -19.32
CA GLY A 68 48.32 -13.51 -19.43
C GLY A 68 49.25 -12.93 -20.51
N PRO A 69 50.57 -13.10 -20.39
CA PRO A 69 51.50 -12.64 -21.41
C PRO A 69 51.10 -13.20 -22.79
N GLY A 70 50.82 -12.31 -23.74
CA GLY A 70 50.38 -12.66 -25.10
C GLY A 70 48.87 -12.51 -25.39
N GLN A 71 48.04 -12.19 -24.39
CA GLN A 71 46.62 -11.91 -24.62
C GLN A 71 46.38 -10.45 -25.02
N ASN A 72 45.73 -10.25 -26.17
CA ASN A 72 45.29 -8.95 -26.63
C ASN A 72 44.00 -8.56 -25.89
N CYS A 73 44.13 -8.15 -24.63
CA CYS A 73 43.05 -7.57 -23.86
C CYS A 73 42.72 -6.19 -24.44
N ASN A 74 41.90 -6.18 -25.49
CA ASN A 74 41.46 -4.94 -26.09
C ASN A 74 40.37 -4.31 -25.21
N ILE A 75 40.80 -3.74 -24.08
CA ILE A 75 39.99 -2.99 -23.11
C ILE A 75 39.43 -1.71 -23.77
N SER A 76 39.84 -1.38 -25.00
CA SER A 76 39.38 -0.21 -25.75
C SER A 76 37.86 -0.14 -25.96
N ASN A 77 37.13 -1.28 -25.89
CA ASN A 77 35.67 -1.34 -25.98
C ASN A 77 34.96 -1.46 -24.62
N CYS A 78 35.66 -1.32 -23.50
CA CYS A 78 35.05 -1.30 -22.17
C CYS A 78 34.36 0.05 -21.91
N VAL A 79 33.08 0.02 -21.54
CA VAL A 79 32.28 1.19 -21.16
C VAL A 79 31.86 1.02 -19.71
N CYS A 80 32.20 1.99 -18.86
CA CYS A 80 31.78 2.04 -17.47
C CYS A 80 30.60 2.98 -17.29
N ILE A 81 29.53 2.46 -16.69
CA ILE A 81 28.41 3.25 -16.19
C ILE A 81 28.76 3.62 -14.77
N THR A 82 29.09 4.89 -14.54
CA THR A 82 29.36 5.44 -13.20
C THR A 82 28.20 6.34 -12.81
N GLY A 83 27.34 5.89 -11.90
CA GLY A 83 26.26 6.72 -11.34
C GLY A 83 25.15 7.09 -12.34
N GLN A 84 24.31 8.06 -11.94
CA GLN A 84 23.18 8.55 -12.74
C GLN A 84 23.70 9.29 -13.98
N GLY A 85 23.72 8.62 -15.14
CA GLY A 85 23.94 9.31 -16.41
C GLY A 85 22.94 10.46 -16.58
N SER A 86 23.40 11.64 -17.00
CA SER A 86 22.64 12.90 -16.99
C SER A 86 21.30 12.90 -17.74
N ASN A 87 21.04 11.86 -18.54
CA ASN A 87 19.90 11.79 -19.46
C ASN A 87 18.94 10.62 -19.17
N ARG A 88 19.18 9.82 -18.12
CA ARG A 88 18.42 8.61 -17.79
C ARG A 88 18.19 8.52 -16.28
N VAL A 89 17.20 9.27 -15.81
CA VAL A 89 16.84 9.31 -14.40
C VAL A 89 15.55 8.52 -14.16
N ASP A 90 15.57 7.68 -13.13
CA ASP A 90 14.36 6.99 -12.68
C ASP A 90 13.42 8.02 -12.06
N GLN A 91 12.12 7.89 -12.30
CA GLN A 91 11.14 8.84 -11.80
C GLN A 91 9.82 8.16 -11.47
N VAL A 92 9.07 8.78 -10.58
CA VAL A 92 7.68 8.41 -10.27
C VAL A 92 6.76 9.56 -10.61
N ILE A 93 5.65 9.26 -11.28
CA ILE A 93 4.56 10.19 -11.59
C ILE A 93 3.31 9.64 -10.94
N ALA A 94 2.64 10.47 -10.15
CA ALA A 94 1.42 10.09 -9.46
C ALA A 94 0.34 11.15 -9.60
N LYS A 95 -0.89 10.69 -9.82
CA LYS A 95 -2.10 11.50 -9.69
C LYS A 95 -2.71 11.27 -8.32
N TYR A 96 -3.14 12.34 -7.68
CA TYR A 96 -3.63 12.29 -6.31
C TYR A 96 -4.70 13.34 -6.06
N THR A 97 -5.56 13.08 -5.08
CA THR A 97 -6.53 14.05 -4.58
C THR A 97 -6.46 14.09 -3.07
N LYS A 98 -7.03 15.15 -2.47
CA LYS A 98 -7.17 15.19 -1.02
C LYS A 98 -8.12 14.06 -0.63
N TRP A 99 -7.67 13.21 0.27
CA TRP A 99 -8.50 12.14 0.78
C TRP A 99 -9.74 12.76 1.45
N THR A 100 -10.91 12.26 1.07
CA THR A 100 -12.18 12.63 1.67
C THR A 100 -12.91 11.37 2.09
N ASP A 101 -13.47 11.43 3.28
CA ASP A 101 -14.45 10.49 3.79
C ASP A 101 -15.44 10.02 2.70
N HIS A 102 -15.54 8.71 2.44
CA HIS A 102 -16.48 8.15 1.46
C HIS A 102 -17.90 8.70 1.71
N GLY A 103 -18.46 9.36 0.68
CA GLY A 103 -19.77 10.00 0.73
C GLY A 103 -19.76 11.52 0.56
N TYR A 104 -18.61 12.19 0.64
CA TYR A 104 -18.50 13.60 0.28
C TYR A 104 -18.11 13.76 -1.19
N SER A 105 -19.01 14.36 -1.98
CA SER A 105 -18.86 14.62 -3.42
C SER A 105 -17.81 15.68 -3.79
N SER A 106 -16.97 16.09 -2.84
CA SER A 106 -15.95 17.12 -3.03
C SER A 106 -14.54 16.52 -2.99
N ALA A 107 -14.32 15.39 -3.67
CA ALA A 107 -12.96 15.01 -4.04
C ALA A 107 -12.38 16.22 -4.79
N GLY A 108 -11.29 16.79 -4.25
CA GLY A 108 -10.66 17.98 -4.84
C GLY A 108 -10.18 17.70 -6.26
N PRO A 109 -9.69 18.74 -6.98
CA PRO A 109 -9.13 18.52 -8.31
C PRO A 109 -8.05 17.45 -8.25
N LEU A 110 -8.04 16.54 -9.22
CA LEU A 110 -6.98 15.54 -9.36
C LEU A 110 -5.68 16.26 -9.72
N LEU A 111 -4.72 16.24 -8.80
CA LEU A 111 -3.41 16.86 -8.96
C LEU A 111 -2.42 15.83 -9.50
N THR A 112 -1.30 16.30 -10.06
CA THR A 112 -0.21 15.43 -10.52
C THR A 112 1.10 15.87 -9.87
N LYS A 113 1.87 14.92 -9.36
CA LYS A 113 3.20 15.15 -8.80
C LYS A 113 4.19 14.19 -9.43
N GLN A 114 5.40 14.69 -9.71
CA GLN A 114 6.50 13.94 -10.28
C GLN A 114 7.71 14.09 -9.36
N LEU A 115 8.45 12.99 -9.17
CA LEU A 115 9.71 12.97 -8.44
C LEU A 115 10.77 12.29 -9.30
N ILE A 116 12.00 12.78 -9.18
CA ILE A 116 13.17 12.21 -9.83
C ILE A 116 14.00 11.52 -8.75
N ALA A 117 14.33 10.25 -8.96
CA ALA A 117 15.15 9.47 -8.05
C ALA A 117 16.56 10.05 -7.94
N ASN A 118 17.15 9.94 -6.76
CA ASN A 118 18.57 10.17 -6.50
C ASN A 118 19.05 9.15 -5.45
N GLY A 119 20.25 9.31 -4.90
CA GLY A 119 20.79 8.42 -3.86
C GLY A 119 19.95 8.35 -2.57
N ASN A 120 19.06 9.31 -2.34
CA ASN A 120 18.16 9.37 -1.19
C ASN A 120 16.72 9.06 -1.60
N TRP A 121 15.90 8.60 -0.64
CA TRP A 121 14.47 8.44 -0.84
C TRP A 121 13.80 9.77 -1.18
N GLN A 122 13.20 9.82 -2.36
CA GLN A 122 12.28 10.87 -2.78
C GLN A 122 10.86 10.32 -2.63
N GLN A 123 9.99 11.03 -1.90
CA GLN A 123 8.63 10.59 -1.62
C GLN A 123 7.61 11.66 -2.00
N LEU A 124 6.41 11.24 -2.40
CA LEU A 124 5.37 12.16 -2.86
C LEU A 124 4.92 13.05 -1.71
N PHE A 125 4.78 12.48 -0.52
CA PHE A 125 4.40 13.18 0.69
C PHE A 125 5.30 12.76 1.84
N THR A 126 5.41 13.62 2.84
CA THR A 126 6.00 13.22 4.11
C THR A 126 5.13 12.11 4.74
N ASP A 127 5.71 11.31 5.63
CA ASP A 127 4.93 10.28 6.34
C ASP A 127 3.75 10.87 7.13
N ILE A 128 3.82 12.14 7.53
CA ILE A 128 2.76 12.87 8.25
C ILE A 128 1.68 13.36 7.29
N ASP A 129 2.06 13.83 6.11
CA ASP A 129 1.13 14.39 5.14
C ASP A 129 0.43 13.32 4.29
N ALA A 130 1.08 12.17 4.09
CA ALA A 130 0.60 11.06 3.26
C ALA A 130 -0.87 10.68 3.55
N TRP A 131 -1.26 10.67 4.82
CA TRP A 131 -2.62 10.34 5.25
C TRP A 131 -3.69 11.25 4.67
N ASN A 132 -3.35 12.48 4.30
CA ASN A 132 -4.31 13.45 3.78
C ASN A 132 -4.51 13.33 2.27
N TRP A 133 -3.79 12.42 1.61
CA TRP A 133 -3.78 12.28 0.16
C TRP A 133 -4.13 10.85 -0.24
N GLU A 134 -4.94 10.75 -1.27
CA GLU A 134 -5.25 9.50 -1.93
C GLU A 134 -4.60 9.53 -3.32
N LEU A 135 -3.75 8.54 -3.59
CA LEU A 135 -3.28 8.25 -4.93
C LEU A 135 -4.44 7.60 -5.69
N SER A 136 -4.77 8.17 -6.84
CA SER A 136 -5.90 7.67 -7.63
C SER A 136 -5.63 6.22 -8.07
N SER A 137 -6.62 5.34 -7.93
CA SER A 137 -6.56 3.98 -8.49
C SER A 137 -7.02 4.00 -9.95
N ASP A 138 -6.53 3.07 -10.78
CA ASP A 138 -6.84 3.00 -12.22
C ASP A 138 -8.24 2.43 -12.54
N ASP A 139 -9.17 2.37 -11.57
CA ASP A 139 -10.48 1.72 -11.72
C ASP A 139 -11.51 2.49 -12.57
N ILE A 140 -11.08 3.43 -13.40
CA ILE A 140 -11.96 3.98 -14.45
C ILE A 140 -11.74 3.15 -15.72
N PRO A 141 -12.68 2.23 -16.07
CA PRO A 141 -12.61 1.55 -17.36
C PRO A 141 -12.60 2.61 -18.47
N ASN A 142 -11.57 2.57 -19.31
CA ASN A 142 -11.27 3.50 -20.42
C ASN A 142 -10.41 4.73 -20.10
N SER A 143 -9.90 4.87 -18.88
CA SER A 143 -8.87 5.86 -18.57
C SER A 143 -7.49 5.34 -18.98
N SER A 144 -6.96 5.80 -20.11
CA SER A 144 -5.53 5.64 -20.46
C SER A 144 -4.58 6.41 -19.53
N SER A 145 -5.11 7.10 -18.50
CA SER A 145 -4.33 7.74 -17.45
C SER A 145 -3.96 6.73 -16.39
N ARG A 146 -2.73 6.21 -16.48
CA ARG A 146 -2.10 5.48 -15.39
C ARG A 146 -1.86 6.46 -14.24
N ASN A 147 -2.38 6.16 -13.06
CA ASN A 147 -2.42 7.08 -11.94
C ASN A 147 -1.19 7.00 -11.02
N LEU A 148 -0.45 5.90 -11.03
CA LEU A 148 0.87 5.79 -10.41
C LEU A 148 1.80 5.04 -11.36
N VAL A 149 2.87 5.70 -11.80
CA VAL A 149 3.82 5.15 -12.78
C VAL A 149 5.25 5.37 -12.30
N PHE A 150 6.01 4.29 -12.25
CA PHE A 150 7.46 4.33 -12.11
C PHE A 150 8.09 4.18 -13.50
N ASN A 151 8.72 5.25 -13.99
CA ASN A 151 9.49 5.22 -15.24
C ASN A 151 10.95 5.01 -14.87
N LEU A 152 11.41 3.76 -14.97
CA LEU A 152 12.77 3.37 -14.67
C LEU A 152 13.58 3.42 -15.96
N THR A 153 14.39 4.47 -16.12
CA THR A 153 15.15 4.73 -17.35
C THR A 153 16.65 4.55 -17.18
N SER A 154 17.11 4.32 -15.95
CA SER A 154 18.50 4.01 -15.63
C SER A 154 19.02 2.84 -16.46
N GLU A 155 20.31 2.85 -16.76
CA GLU A 155 20.95 1.80 -17.55
C GLU A 155 21.14 0.49 -16.77
N LEU A 156 21.04 0.54 -15.44
CA LEU A 156 21.17 -0.61 -14.54
C LEU A 156 19.83 -0.88 -13.83
N TYR A 157 19.66 -2.13 -13.38
CA TYR A 157 18.52 -2.55 -12.56
C TYR A 157 18.83 -2.32 -11.07
N ASN A 158 18.85 -1.06 -10.65
CA ASN A 158 19.22 -0.61 -9.30
C ASN A 158 18.25 0.44 -8.73
N ALA A 159 17.05 0.55 -9.31
CA ALA A 159 16.01 1.38 -8.73
C ALA A 159 15.39 0.68 -7.52
N GLU A 160 15.08 1.48 -6.51
CA GLU A 160 14.21 1.06 -5.43
C GLU A 160 13.01 1.99 -5.36
N TYR A 161 11.85 1.41 -5.12
CA TYR A 161 10.61 2.17 -5.03
C TYR A 161 9.70 1.57 -3.96
N PHE A 162 8.79 2.39 -3.45
CA PHE A 162 7.76 1.92 -2.53
C PHE A 162 6.39 2.51 -2.85
N VAL A 163 5.36 1.80 -2.39
CA VAL A 163 3.97 2.29 -2.34
C VAL A 163 3.42 2.05 -0.93
N ASP A 164 2.80 3.08 -0.36
CA ASP A 164 2.12 3.01 0.92
C ASP A 164 0.62 2.83 0.72
N ILE A 165 0.08 1.81 1.37
CA ILE A 165 -1.35 1.63 1.57
C ILE A 165 -1.68 2.13 2.98
N CYS A 166 -2.51 3.17 3.07
CA CYS A 166 -2.99 3.72 4.32
C CYS A 166 -4.35 3.10 4.67
N TYR A 167 -4.45 2.70 5.93
CA TYR A 167 -5.68 2.34 6.63
C TYR A 167 -6.08 3.49 7.54
N ARG A 168 -7.36 3.87 7.48
CA ARG A 168 -8.01 4.71 8.48
C ARG A 168 -9.04 3.86 9.21
N GLY A 169 -8.85 3.75 10.53
CA GLY A 169 -9.73 2.97 11.38
C GLY A 169 -11.11 3.60 11.55
N PRO A 170 -12.03 2.90 12.23
CA PRO A 170 -13.40 3.36 12.42
C PRO A 170 -13.44 4.74 13.11
N ARG A 171 -14.33 5.60 12.62
CA ARG A 171 -14.52 6.97 13.10
C ARG A 171 -15.25 7.03 14.43
N ILE A 172 -16.00 5.98 14.77
CA ILE A 172 -16.58 5.83 16.10
C ILE A 172 -15.43 5.82 17.11
N ASP A 173 -15.52 6.71 18.09
CA ASP A 173 -14.56 6.70 19.19
C ASP A 173 -14.85 5.49 20.07
N LEU A 174 -13.92 4.53 20.03
CA LEU A 174 -13.95 3.32 20.83
C LEU A 174 -12.96 3.45 21.99
N SER A 175 -12.67 4.67 22.45
CA SER A 175 -11.70 5.00 23.53
C SER A 175 -11.92 4.27 24.86
N GLY A 176 -13.05 3.59 25.05
CA GLY A 176 -13.33 2.70 26.20
C GLY A 176 -13.19 1.20 25.93
N SER A 177 -12.91 0.78 24.70
CA SER A 177 -12.77 -0.64 24.34
C SER A 177 -11.33 -1.10 24.54
N SER A 178 -11.14 -2.22 25.23
CA SER A 178 -9.84 -2.91 25.24
C SER A 178 -9.45 -3.25 23.80
N GLY A 179 -8.24 -2.92 23.37
CA GLY A 179 -7.75 -3.31 22.04
C GLY A 179 -7.89 -4.82 21.81
N GLY A 180 -8.00 -5.23 20.55
CA GLY A 180 -8.11 -6.64 20.16
C GLY A 180 -6.95 -7.09 19.28
N GLN A 181 -6.98 -8.36 18.90
CA GLN A 181 -6.06 -8.90 17.91
C GLN A 181 -6.49 -8.43 16.52
N TYR A 182 -5.60 -7.69 15.85
CA TYR A 182 -5.78 -7.31 14.46
C TYR A 182 -4.94 -8.23 13.59
N ALA A 183 -5.55 -8.72 12.52
CA ALA A 183 -4.89 -9.56 11.54
C ALA A 183 -4.61 -8.71 10.30
N PHE A 184 -3.33 -8.52 9.98
CA PHE A 184 -2.91 -7.81 8.78
C PHE A 184 -2.45 -8.84 7.75
N SER A 185 -3.07 -8.79 6.57
CA SER A 185 -2.65 -9.57 5.41
C SER A 185 -2.14 -8.61 4.34
N ALA A 186 -0.93 -8.86 3.85
CA ALA A 186 -0.35 -8.11 2.75
C ALA A 186 0.24 -9.08 1.72
N ALA A 187 -0.12 -8.89 0.46
CA ALA A 187 0.43 -9.63 -0.66
C ALA A 187 0.76 -8.67 -1.80
N THR A 188 1.73 -9.03 -2.62
CA THR A 188 2.00 -8.35 -3.89
C THR A 188 2.26 -9.38 -4.97
N TYR A 189 1.81 -9.10 -6.18
CA TYR A 189 2.08 -9.90 -7.34
C TYR A 189 2.42 -8.99 -8.53
N GLY A 190 3.35 -9.46 -9.36
CA GLY A 190 3.70 -8.79 -10.60
C GLY A 190 3.03 -9.47 -11.79
N ASP A 191 2.36 -8.68 -12.62
CA ASP A 191 1.91 -9.06 -13.94
C ASP A 191 2.88 -8.48 -14.98
N ASP A 192 3.70 -9.34 -15.56
CA ASP A 192 4.68 -9.04 -16.61
C ASP A 192 4.30 -9.69 -17.95
N SER A 193 3.00 -9.85 -18.20
CA SER A 193 2.45 -10.38 -19.46
C SER A 193 2.94 -9.62 -20.71
N PHE A 194 3.54 -8.45 -20.53
CA PHE A 194 4.24 -7.66 -21.56
C PHE A 194 5.74 -7.99 -21.64
N GLY A 195 6.09 -9.27 -21.73
CA GLY A 195 7.46 -9.73 -21.90
C GLY A 195 8.04 -9.36 -23.27
N GLU A 196 9.37 -9.33 -23.38
CA GLU A 196 10.08 -9.09 -24.63
C GLU A 196 10.61 -10.39 -25.21
N LEU A 197 10.40 -10.62 -26.52
CA LEU A 197 11.04 -11.69 -27.28
C LEU A 197 12.43 -11.24 -27.71
N PHE A 198 13.46 -11.87 -27.16
CA PHE A 198 14.86 -11.70 -27.58
C PHE A 198 15.09 -12.34 -28.96
N PRO A 199 16.17 -11.96 -29.68
CA PRO A 199 16.50 -12.52 -31.00
C PRO A 199 16.69 -14.04 -31.02
N ASP A 200 16.98 -14.66 -29.87
CA ASP A 200 17.08 -16.11 -29.68
C ASP A 200 15.71 -16.79 -29.46
N GLY A 201 14.62 -16.04 -29.52
CA GLY A 201 13.26 -16.50 -29.28
C GLY A 201 12.88 -16.63 -27.80
N THR A 202 13.76 -16.26 -26.87
CA THR A 202 13.43 -16.30 -25.43
C THR A 202 12.56 -15.10 -25.06
N LEU A 203 11.49 -15.34 -24.30
CA LEU A 203 10.71 -14.27 -23.70
C LEU A 203 11.35 -13.95 -22.35
N ALA A 204 12.04 -12.82 -22.19
CA ALA A 204 12.49 -12.41 -20.86
C ALA A 204 11.58 -11.32 -20.31
N ARG A 205 11.14 -11.54 -19.08
CA ARG A 205 10.18 -10.69 -18.41
C ARG A 205 10.90 -9.72 -17.48
N TYR A 206 10.32 -8.54 -17.29
CA TYR A 206 10.93 -7.50 -16.45
C TYR A 206 11.27 -8.01 -15.03
N LEU A 207 10.35 -8.76 -14.40
CA LEU A 207 10.56 -9.26 -13.03
C LEU A 207 11.80 -10.16 -12.92
N GLU A 208 12.03 -10.99 -13.94
CA GLU A 208 13.18 -11.90 -14.02
C GLU A 208 14.47 -11.15 -14.33
N LEU A 209 14.44 -10.26 -15.33
CA LEU A 209 15.60 -9.47 -15.74
C LEU A 209 16.08 -8.53 -14.64
N ALA A 210 15.15 -7.88 -13.93
CA ALA A 210 15.42 -6.97 -12.83
C ALA A 210 15.77 -7.69 -11.52
N ARG A 211 15.51 -9.00 -11.44
CA ARG A 211 15.57 -9.78 -10.20
C ARG A 211 14.84 -9.05 -9.07
N LEU A 212 13.58 -8.72 -9.32
CA LEU A 212 12.82 -7.86 -8.43
C LEU A 212 12.64 -8.52 -7.04
N SER A 213 13.19 -7.89 -6.00
CA SER A 213 12.95 -8.24 -4.61
C SER A 213 11.83 -7.38 -4.06
N THR A 214 10.89 -7.98 -3.33
CA THR A 214 9.80 -7.25 -2.69
C THR A 214 9.83 -7.43 -1.18
N LYS A 215 9.42 -6.39 -0.45
CA LYS A 215 9.25 -6.44 1.00
C LYS A 215 8.02 -5.66 1.42
N ALA A 216 7.36 -6.05 2.50
CA ALA A 216 6.32 -5.22 3.10
C ALA A 216 6.65 -4.88 4.56
N GLN A 217 6.20 -3.71 5.02
CA GLN A 217 6.33 -3.25 6.40
C GLN A 217 5.01 -2.65 6.88
N VAL A 218 4.59 -2.99 8.10
CA VAL A 218 3.38 -2.42 8.72
C VAL A 218 3.75 -1.51 9.89
N GLN A 219 3.13 -0.33 9.95
CA GLN A 219 3.25 0.64 11.03
C GLN A 219 1.86 1.16 11.41
N CYS A 220 1.47 1.03 12.68
CA CYS A 220 0.17 1.49 13.17
C CYS A 220 0.30 2.55 14.27
N TYR A 221 -0.68 3.44 14.35
CA TYR A 221 -0.74 4.59 15.24
C TYR A 221 -2.14 4.70 15.89
N SER A 222 -2.17 4.98 17.19
CA SER A 222 -3.41 5.15 17.96
C SER A 222 -3.98 6.56 17.88
N THR A 223 -3.13 7.56 17.62
CA THR A 223 -3.54 8.97 17.57
C THR A 223 -3.11 9.65 16.26
N PRO A 224 -4.01 10.39 15.58
CA PRO A 224 -3.65 11.20 14.44
C PRO A 224 -2.57 12.22 14.82
N GLY A 225 -1.52 12.35 14.01
CA GLY A 225 -0.50 13.39 14.19
C GLY A 225 0.67 13.02 15.10
N ASN A 226 0.58 11.94 15.90
CA ASN A 226 1.72 11.43 16.68
C ASN A 226 2.38 10.24 15.96
N PHE A 227 3.07 10.53 14.86
CA PHE A 227 3.73 9.52 14.03
C PHE A 227 5.12 9.12 14.53
N ASN A 228 5.56 9.69 15.65
CA ASN A 228 6.90 9.45 16.23
C ASN A 228 6.97 8.19 17.09
N SER A 229 5.83 7.56 17.38
CA SER A 229 5.78 6.38 18.26
C SER A 229 4.77 5.37 17.71
N PRO A 230 5.19 4.50 16.77
CA PRO A 230 4.30 3.44 16.28
C PRO A 230 3.92 2.52 17.44
N MET A 231 2.65 2.07 17.46
CA MET A 231 2.16 1.07 18.42
C MET A 231 2.87 -0.28 18.25
N GLY A 232 3.46 -0.51 17.08
CA GLY A 232 4.34 -1.61 16.73
C GLY A 232 4.93 -1.37 15.34
N SER A 233 6.16 -1.82 15.11
CA SER A 233 6.73 -1.96 13.77
C SER A 233 7.06 -3.43 13.55
N TRP A 234 6.46 -4.03 12.53
CA TRP A 234 6.70 -5.42 12.17
C TRP A 234 7.72 -5.43 11.03
N GLY A 235 8.77 -6.26 11.18
CA GLY A 235 9.94 -6.29 10.31
C GLY A 235 9.63 -6.66 8.85
N PRO A 236 10.63 -6.54 7.95
CA PRO A 236 10.42 -6.77 6.53
C PRO A 236 10.00 -8.21 6.25
N PHE A 237 8.85 -8.41 5.60
CA PHE A 237 8.53 -9.69 4.96
C PHE A 237 9.42 -9.81 3.73
N LEU A 238 10.37 -10.76 3.69
CA LEU A 238 11.16 -11.01 2.50
C LEU A 238 10.32 -11.80 1.49
N MET A 239 9.89 -11.14 0.41
CA MET A 239 9.19 -11.76 -0.71
C MET A 239 10.19 -11.85 -1.88
N ASN A 240 10.75 -13.06 -2.08
CA ASN A 240 11.74 -13.30 -3.13
C ASN A 240 11.06 -13.62 -4.46
N GLY A 241 11.06 -12.64 -5.37
CA GLY A 241 11.02 -12.65 -6.84
C GLY A 241 10.77 -13.95 -7.65
N GLN A 242 9.85 -14.83 -7.27
CA GLN A 242 9.34 -15.88 -8.17
C GLN A 242 7.94 -15.51 -8.67
N THR A 243 7.64 -15.87 -9.93
CA THR A 243 6.29 -15.91 -10.50
C THR A 243 5.48 -17.00 -9.77
N ILE A 244 5.07 -16.69 -8.55
CA ILE A 244 4.21 -17.55 -7.73
C ILE A 244 3.04 -16.67 -7.32
N ASN A 245 1.84 -17.21 -7.47
CA ASN A 245 0.65 -16.74 -6.76
C ASN A 245 0.96 -16.78 -5.26
N PHE A 246 1.54 -15.71 -4.70
CA PHE A 246 1.91 -15.69 -3.29
C PHE A 246 0.65 -15.49 -2.45
N THR A 247 0.30 -16.54 -1.74
CA THR A 247 -0.62 -16.53 -0.61
C THR A 247 0.03 -15.76 0.54
N SER A 248 -0.40 -14.50 0.70
CA SER A 248 -0.36 -13.65 1.90
C SER A 248 0.77 -13.86 2.93
N ALA A 249 1.56 -12.81 3.17
CA ALA A 249 2.24 -12.68 4.45
C ALA A 249 1.21 -12.22 5.49
N PHE A 250 0.92 -13.08 6.47
CA PHE A 250 -0.04 -12.81 7.54
C PHE A 250 0.69 -12.41 8.82
N VAL A 251 0.31 -11.28 9.41
CA VAL A 251 0.78 -10.85 10.72
C VAL A 251 -0.39 -10.68 11.66
N LEU A 252 -0.35 -11.48 12.73
CA LEU A 252 -1.16 -11.25 13.92
C LEU A 252 -0.44 -10.22 14.79
N ALA A 253 -1.04 -9.05 14.91
CA ALA A 253 -0.61 -8.03 15.85
C ALA A 253 -1.67 -7.90 16.95
N THR A 254 -1.29 -8.18 18.19
CA THR A 254 -2.12 -7.79 19.33
C THR A 254 -1.81 -6.33 19.63
N LEU A 255 -2.76 -5.44 19.34
CA LEU A 255 -2.60 -4.02 19.60
C LEU A 255 -3.33 -3.66 20.91
N PRO A 256 -2.71 -2.91 21.82
CA PRO A 256 -3.34 -2.52 23.10
C PRO A 256 -4.55 -1.59 22.91
N GLN A 257 -4.64 -0.95 21.74
CA GLN A 257 -5.72 -0.05 21.36
C GLN A 257 -6.12 -0.30 19.90
N ILE A 258 -7.30 0.15 19.54
CA ILE A 258 -7.79 0.13 18.16
C ILE A 258 -6.94 1.11 17.33
N PRO A 259 -6.24 0.66 16.27
CA PRO A 259 -5.44 1.55 15.46
C PRO A 259 -6.35 2.54 14.74
N LYS A 260 -6.05 3.83 14.86
CA LYS A 260 -6.75 4.86 14.07
C LYS A 260 -6.13 5.03 12.69
N PHE A 261 -4.84 4.73 12.57
CA PHE A 261 -4.09 4.83 11.32
C PHE A 261 -3.10 3.67 11.21
N CYS A 262 -3.08 2.96 10.09
CA CYS A 262 -2.01 2.00 9.78
C CYS A 262 -1.47 2.23 8.37
N LYS A 263 -0.16 2.06 8.20
CA LYS A 263 0.56 2.22 6.93
C LYS A 263 1.21 0.89 6.61
N ILE A 264 0.93 0.39 5.42
CA ILE A 264 1.52 -0.83 4.88
C ILE A 264 2.36 -0.41 3.68
N ARG A 265 3.68 -0.43 3.85
CA ARG A 265 4.64 -0.03 2.82
C ARG A 265 5.13 -1.25 2.06
N PHE A 266 4.83 -1.32 0.77
CA PHE A 266 5.42 -2.29 -0.14
C PHE A 266 6.67 -1.69 -0.78
N TYR A 267 7.83 -2.26 -0.49
CA TYR A 267 9.12 -1.96 -1.10
C TYR A 267 9.40 -2.91 -2.25
N TYR A 268 9.97 -2.36 -3.32
CA TYR A 268 10.43 -3.06 -4.50
C TYR A 268 11.87 -2.62 -4.76
N SER A 269 12.75 -3.59 -5.01
CA SER A 269 14.18 -3.35 -5.27
C SER A 269 14.60 -4.19 -6.45
N GLU A 270 15.14 -3.54 -7.46
CA GLU A 270 15.83 -4.23 -8.53
C GLU A 270 17.23 -4.62 -8.04
N THR A 271 17.60 -5.88 -8.25
CA THR A 271 18.84 -6.46 -7.70
C THR A 271 19.75 -7.07 -8.78
N SER A 272 19.42 -6.83 -10.05
CA SER A 272 20.17 -7.36 -11.17
C SER A 272 21.38 -6.48 -11.48
N ASN A 273 22.57 -7.07 -11.47
CA ASN A 273 23.80 -6.37 -11.85
C ASN A 273 23.99 -6.33 -13.38
N LYS A 274 22.95 -6.63 -14.17
CA LYS A 274 23.02 -6.58 -15.63
C LYS A 274 22.61 -5.20 -16.14
N PRO A 275 23.13 -4.76 -17.29
CA PRO A 275 22.58 -3.58 -17.93
C PRO A 275 21.19 -3.89 -18.47
N ARG A 276 20.31 -2.89 -18.44
CA ARG A 276 19.00 -2.97 -19.08
C ARG A 276 19.16 -3.14 -20.58
N ALA A 277 18.29 -3.95 -21.16
CA ALA A 277 18.15 -3.99 -22.61
C ALA A 277 17.66 -2.62 -23.11
N ASN A 278 18.08 -2.20 -24.31
CA ASN A 278 17.68 -0.94 -24.91
C ASN A 278 16.28 -1.03 -25.55
N THR A 279 15.32 -1.53 -24.78
CA THR A 279 13.97 -1.89 -25.20
C THR A 279 12.97 -1.53 -24.11
N THR A 280 11.70 -1.36 -24.50
CA THR A 280 10.65 -1.02 -23.53
C THR A 280 10.20 -2.28 -22.80
N GLN A 281 10.48 -2.33 -21.50
CA GLN A 281 10.01 -3.38 -20.61
C GLN A 281 8.89 -2.83 -19.72
N ARG A 282 7.89 -3.66 -19.41
CA ARG A 282 6.76 -3.26 -18.57
C ARG A 282 6.38 -4.39 -17.62
N ALA A 283 6.10 -4.01 -16.39
CA ALA A 283 5.40 -4.84 -15.43
C ALA A 283 4.34 -3.98 -14.73
N ARG A 284 3.23 -4.63 -14.36
CA ARG A 284 2.22 -4.10 -13.47
C ARG A 284 2.42 -4.75 -12.12
N MET A 285 2.63 -3.96 -11.08
CA MET A 285 2.65 -4.46 -9.71
C MET A 285 1.28 -4.26 -9.10
N CYS A 286 0.73 -5.32 -8.53
CA CYS A 286 -0.53 -5.30 -7.80
C CYS A 286 -0.24 -5.57 -6.32
N THR A 287 -0.99 -4.92 -5.45
CA THR A 287 -0.92 -5.13 -4.00
C THR A 287 -2.30 -5.51 -3.51
N ASP A 288 -2.38 -6.56 -2.71
CA ASP A 288 -3.58 -6.98 -1.99
C ASP A 288 -3.33 -6.77 -0.50
N THR A 289 -4.29 -6.16 0.17
CA THR A 289 -4.18 -5.75 1.57
C THR A 289 -5.52 -5.94 2.24
N SER A 290 -5.54 -6.73 3.31
CA SER A 290 -6.71 -6.93 4.17
C SER A 290 -6.34 -6.68 5.62
N ILE A 291 -7.31 -6.14 6.37
CA ILE A 291 -7.22 -5.94 7.81
C ILE A 291 -8.46 -6.55 8.43
N ASP A 292 -8.27 -7.64 9.15
CA ASP A 292 -9.34 -8.29 9.88
C ASP A 292 -9.40 -7.69 11.29
N GLU A 293 -10.55 -7.11 11.60
CA GLU A 293 -10.84 -6.55 12.92
C GLU A 293 -11.14 -7.67 13.93
N PRO A 294 -10.80 -7.49 15.22
CA PRO A 294 -11.09 -8.47 16.25
C PRO A 294 -12.59 -8.77 16.32
N SER A 295 -12.98 -10.05 16.26
CA SER A 295 -14.38 -10.44 16.42
C SER A 295 -14.84 -10.14 17.85
N THR A 296 -15.89 -9.33 17.99
CA THR A 296 -16.54 -9.03 19.28
C THR A 296 -17.12 -10.28 19.97
N ASP A 297 -17.34 -11.36 19.24
CA ASP A 297 -17.89 -12.63 19.76
C ASP A 297 -16.99 -13.35 20.76
N ALA A 298 -15.69 -13.04 20.81
CA ALA A 298 -14.77 -13.67 21.77
C ALA A 298 -14.89 -13.11 23.20
N GLN A 299 -15.55 -11.95 23.39
CA GLN A 299 -15.65 -11.31 24.71
C GLN A 299 -16.97 -11.58 25.46
N ASN A 300 -18.00 -12.13 24.79
CA ASN A 300 -19.32 -12.36 25.41
C ASN A 300 -19.56 -13.78 25.93
N LEU A 301 -18.54 -14.64 25.98
CA LEU A 301 -18.64 -16.03 26.47
C LEU A 301 -18.21 -16.22 27.94
N GLN A 302 -18.10 -15.12 28.71
CA GLN A 302 -17.80 -15.15 30.15
C GLN A 302 -18.81 -14.34 30.98
N LEU A 303 -20.11 -14.57 30.76
CA LEU A 303 -21.16 -14.17 31.70
C LEU A 303 -21.97 -15.40 32.12
#